data_AF-A0A932A762-F1
#
_entry.id   AF-A0A932A762-F1
#
_cell.length_a   1.000
_cell.length_b   1.000
_cell.length_c   1.000
_cell.angle_alpha   90.00
_cell.angle_beta   90.00
_cell.angle_gamma   90.00
#
_symmetry.space_group_name_H-M   'P 1'
#
loop_
_entity.id
_entity.type
_entity.pdbx_description
1 polymer ?
#
loop_
_entity_poly.entity_id
_entity_poly.type
_entity_poly.pdbx_seq_one_letter_code
_entity_poly.pdbx_strand_id
1 'polypeptide(L)'
;MPFLSVVLLGLFTLAVVRLLGARATLSNRTLFAFLALGALLGPAAFQVTYRFFDPYSAWGNVFSRNVVIFFVSHLLLLLPVFVYFFGRRVYTAASVADAFLLGFASGFGFDLVASLFAAAYATQPVRQLTIVPPFTFDAGGFALAGYGYWTAIGALAMAAGLRFLRNRYVAFIIAAFVVLFFAAEQAALIQPAEAPGHWFGLITVRGMLTPYLALVALVVCSFLEYQWMNRLVPTASQRKLQVLGEWQALVNALLARHFHEFRKLGVRMRLERNSEIARAELAAHANDPALKRELDYLDARLAALPGGASSTVTDLAGVIKMKGASRQGVFQLLVTVFFVGVCFLLPMLPAPVATQFWGFQLFHYVLPGIGLSVLNTLLVMLIVWRYLSAPAWPAKQYDPDELLDYSSENTILRLALSLSLIAILYGPLEELYSFMGSAPSYVSIWLPGMNRLQLTTNVLLLGAWATGLALHRQATWKASPLALRRASAIHNSLVVLASSVTIWAALIFFSQMQSWVHVKYGAWLFDHFAASGNSVGDIFAAVLTAGFTYAIVTGLMMVSDRAQAFLAGPAPRPRAAADATGAGR
;
A
#
# COMPACT_ATOMS: atom_id res chain seq x y z
N MET A 1 -28.68 3.29 -1.43
CA MET A 1 -27.51 2.77 -2.19
C MET A 1 -26.21 3.07 -1.43
N PRO A 2 -25.98 2.51 -0.23
CA PRO A 2 -24.82 2.86 0.60
C PRO A 2 -23.47 2.54 -0.05
N PHE A 3 -23.37 1.41 -0.76
CA PHE A 3 -22.18 1.04 -1.53
C PHE A 3 -21.79 2.10 -2.58
N LEU A 4 -22.76 2.53 -3.41
CA LEU A 4 -22.51 3.54 -4.44
C LEU A 4 -22.04 4.87 -3.82
N SER A 5 -22.62 5.28 -2.67
CA SER A 5 -22.19 6.46 -1.94
C SER A 5 -20.74 6.37 -1.49
N VAL A 6 -20.30 5.24 -0.93
CA VAL A 6 -18.90 5.03 -0.52
C VAL A 6 -17.96 5.07 -1.72
N VAL A 7 -18.33 4.43 -2.83
CA VAL A 7 -17.53 4.44 -4.06
C VAL A 7 -17.40 5.85 -4.62
N LEU A 8 -18.51 6.58 -4.76
CA LEU A 8 -18.50 7.95 -5.30
C LEU A 8 -17.72 8.90 -4.40
N LEU A 9 -17.91 8.80 -3.07
CA LEU A 9 -17.15 9.62 -2.13
C LEU A 9 -15.67 9.25 -2.15
N GLY A 10 -15.32 7.97 -2.22
CA GLY A 10 -13.92 7.56 -2.31
C GLY A 10 -13.23 8.07 -3.57
N LEU A 11 -13.92 8.05 -4.71
CA LEU A 11 -13.43 8.65 -5.96
C LEU A 11 -13.29 10.17 -5.84
N PHE A 12 -14.25 10.84 -5.20
CA PHE A 12 -14.18 12.28 -4.93
C PHE A 12 -12.98 12.62 -4.04
N THR A 13 -12.76 11.87 -2.96
CA THR A 13 -11.61 12.04 -2.06
C THR A 13 -10.29 11.89 -2.79
N LEU A 14 -10.14 10.83 -3.60
CA LEU A 14 -8.94 10.64 -4.42
C LEU A 14 -8.73 11.80 -5.39
N ALA A 15 -9.80 12.32 -6.01
CA ALA A 15 -9.71 13.47 -6.90
C ALA A 15 -9.29 14.76 -6.16
N VAL A 16 -9.89 15.06 -5.01
CA VAL A 16 -9.56 16.24 -4.18
C VAL A 16 -8.13 16.17 -3.67
N VAL A 17 -7.73 15.05 -3.08
CA VAL A 17 -6.36 14.87 -2.55
C VAL A 17 -5.34 14.94 -3.68
N ARG A 18 -5.65 14.38 -4.85
CA ARG A 18 -4.79 14.48 -6.03
C ARG A 18 -4.71 15.91 -6.59
N LEU A 19 -5.79 16.68 -6.54
CA LEU A 19 -5.83 18.09 -6.95
C LEU A 19 -5.04 18.98 -5.98
N LEU A 20 -5.15 18.76 -4.67
CA LEU A 20 -4.33 19.46 -3.68
C LEU A 20 -2.85 19.07 -3.80
N GLY A 21 -2.60 17.79 -4.09
CA GLY A 21 -1.32 17.27 -4.53
C GLY A 21 -1.05 17.48 -6.01
N ALA A 22 -1.55 18.54 -6.65
CA ALA A 22 -1.38 18.84 -8.07
C ALA A 22 0.08 18.89 -8.54
N ARG A 23 0.97 19.04 -7.57
CA ARG A 23 2.41 19.11 -7.67
C ARG A 23 3.10 17.75 -7.56
N ALA A 24 2.37 16.67 -7.28
CA ALA A 24 2.90 15.32 -7.23
C ALA A 24 3.45 14.87 -8.60
N THR A 25 4.58 14.17 -8.60
CA THR A 25 5.14 13.51 -9.78
C THR A 25 4.79 12.03 -9.85
N LEU A 26 4.06 11.53 -8.87
CA LEU A 26 3.57 10.16 -8.79
C LEU A 26 2.61 9.84 -9.94
N SER A 27 2.72 8.66 -10.56
CA SER A 27 1.73 8.21 -11.54
C SER A 27 0.43 7.74 -10.87
N ASN A 28 -0.71 7.81 -11.58
CA ASN A 28 -1.97 7.26 -11.06
C ASN A 28 -1.88 5.74 -10.83
N ARG A 29 -1.09 5.02 -11.65
CA ARG A 29 -0.89 3.58 -11.48
C ARG A 29 -0.21 3.29 -10.15
N THR A 30 0.83 4.04 -9.81
CA THR A 30 1.54 3.91 -8.54
C THR A 30 0.61 4.22 -7.37
N LEU A 31 -0.20 5.28 -7.48
CA LEU A 31 -1.20 5.63 -6.47
C LEU A 31 -2.19 4.48 -6.23
N PHE A 32 -2.73 3.88 -7.30
CA PHE A 32 -3.63 2.74 -7.19
C PHE A 32 -2.95 1.47 -6.68
N ALA A 33 -1.68 1.26 -6.99
CA ALA A 33 -0.92 0.14 -6.43
C ALA A 33 -0.74 0.31 -4.91
N PHE A 34 -0.42 1.51 -4.43
CA PHE A 34 -0.36 1.77 -3.00
C PHE A 34 -1.73 1.71 -2.32
N LEU A 35 -2.80 2.10 -3.01
CA LEU A 35 -4.18 1.91 -2.56
C LEU A 35 -4.51 0.42 -2.37
N ALA A 36 -4.19 -0.41 -3.36
CA ALA A 36 -4.41 -1.85 -3.28
C ALA A 36 -3.51 -2.54 -2.23
N LEU A 37 -2.29 -2.04 -2.06
CA LEU A 37 -1.39 -2.47 -1.01
C LEU A 37 -1.97 -2.14 0.38
N GLY A 38 -2.50 -0.94 0.56
CA GLY A 38 -3.16 -0.51 1.78
C GLY A 38 -4.38 -1.35 2.12
N ALA A 39 -5.21 -1.62 1.12
CA ALA A 39 -6.36 -2.51 1.19
C ALA A 39 -5.98 -3.92 1.67
N LEU A 40 -4.88 -4.48 1.18
CA LEU A 40 -4.39 -5.79 1.59
C LEU A 40 -3.71 -5.77 2.96
N LEU A 41 -2.82 -4.80 3.18
CA LEU A 41 -1.95 -4.75 4.34
C LEU A 41 -2.68 -4.28 5.59
N GLY A 42 -3.61 -3.33 5.48
CA GLY A 42 -4.25 -2.68 6.63
C GLY A 42 -4.95 -3.64 7.58
N PRO A 43 -5.89 -4.48 7.11
CA PRO A 43 -6.59 -5.39 8.03
C PRO A 43 -5.65 -6.42 8.66
N ALA A 44 -4.61 -6.85 7.94
CA ALA A 44 -3.58 -7.75 8.48
C ALA A 44 -2.69 -7.05 9.52
N ALA A 45 -2.19 -5.86 9.20
CA ALA A 45 -1.30 -5.08 10.05
C ALA A 45 -1.96 -4.74 11.38
N PHE A 46 -3.23 -4.31 11.36
CA PHE A 46 -3.95 -3.97 12.58
C PHE A 46 -4.14 -5.20 13.47
N GLN A 47 -4.58 -6.32 12.91
CA GLN A 47 -4.84 -7.53 13.70
C GLN A 47 -3.59 -8.18 14.24
N VAL A 48 -2.54 -8.28 13.43
CA VAL A 48 -1.24 -8.77 13.88
C VAL A 48 -0.73 -7.89 15.03
N THR A 49 -0.85 -6.58 14.91
CA THR A 49 -0.40 -5.66 15.96
C THR A 49 -1.25 -5.78 17.23
N TYR A 50 -2.57 -5.84 17.10
CA TYR A 50 -3.48 -6.01 18.21
C TYR A 50 -3.21 -7.32 18.97
N ARG A 51 -3.13 -8.44 18.25
CA ARG A 51 -2.84 -9.76 18.83
C ARG A 51 -1.45 -9.84 19.43
N PHE A 52 -0.48 -9.16 18.83
CA PHE A 52 0.88 -9.10 19.36
C PHE A 52 0.91 -8.39 20.70
N PHE A 53 0.34 -7.20 20.83
CA PHE A 53 0.42 -6.41 22.07
C PHE A 53 -0.67 -6.74 23.09
N ASP A 54 -1.80 -7.33 22.70
CA ASP A 54 -2.92 -7.63 23.58
C ASP A 54 -3.55 -9.02 23.33
N PRO A 55 -2.77 -10.11 23.42
CA PRO A 55 -3.26 -11.45 23.10
C PRO A 55 -4.44 -11.90 23.99
N TYR A 56 -4.51 -11.42 25.24
CA TYR A 56 -5.51 -11.84 26.24
C TYR A 56 -6.43 -10.71 26.74
N SER A 57 -6.39 -9.51 26.15
CA SER A 57 -7.19 -8.37 26.64
C SER A 57 -6.95 -8.01 28.12
N ALA A 58 -5.72 -8.20 28.61
CA ALA A 58 -5.38 -8.21 30.04
C ALA A 58 -4.58 -6.98 30.53
N TRP A 59 -4.29 -6.02 29.64
CA TRP A 59 -3.52 -4.82 30.00
C TRP A 59 -4.37 -3.79 30.75
N GLY A 60 -3.92 -3.40 31.94
CA GLY A 60 -4.65 -2.46 32.80
C GLY A 60 -4.73 -1.01 32.29
N ASN A 61 -3.77 -0.55 31.48
CA ASN A 61 -3.82 0.79 30.88
C ASN A 61 -4.20 0.70 29.40
N VAL A 62 -5.51 0.80 29.14
CA VAL A 62 -6.11 0.72 27.81
C VAL A 62 -5.57 1.80 26.86
N PHE A 63 -5.29 3.01 27.36
CA PHE A 63 -4.82 4.13 26.53
C PHE A 63 -3.40 3.89 26.02
N SER A 64 -2.43 3.67 26.90
CA SER A 64 -1.02 3.48 26.49
C SER A 64 -0.84 2.26 25.59
N ARG A 65 -1.59 1.18 25.85
CA ARG A 65 -1.67 0.01 24.98
C ARG A 65 -2.12 0.39 23.56
N ASN A 66 -3.25 1.08 23.46
CA ASN A 66 -3.82 1.44 22.17
C ASN A 66 -2.90 2.41 21.40
N VAL A 67 -2.20 3.32 22.09
CA VAL A 67 -1.16 4.17 21.48
C VAL A 67 -0.09 3.30 20.79
N VAL A 68 0.44 2.30 21.48
CA VAL A 68 1.47 1.40 20.91
C VAL A 68 0.92 0.60 19.73
N ILE A 69 -0.28 0.03 19.88
CA ILE A 69 -0.94 -0.73 18.80
C ILE A 69 -1.14 0.14 17.56
N PHE A 70 -1.69 1.34 17.72
CA PHE A 70 -1.89 2.25 16.59
C PHE A 70 -0.56 2.72 16.01
N PHE A 71 0.43 3.06 16.84
CA PHE A 71 1.75 3.48 16.38
C PHE A 71 2.40 2.43 15.48
N VAL A 72 2.46 1.17 15.94
CA VAL A 72 3.05 0.07 15.17
C VAL A 72 2.22 -0.23 13.91
N SER A 73 0.88 -0.17 13.99
CA SER A 73 0.02 -0.36 12.82
C SER A 73 0.27 0.69 11.73
N HIS A 74 0.43 1.96 12.10
CA HIS A 74 0.78 3.02 11.16
C HIS A 74 2.17 2.82 10.56
N LEU A 75 3.15 2.39 11.36
CA LEU A 75 4.49 2.07 10.85
C LEU A 75 4.46 0.91 9.86
N LEU A 76 3.65 -0.12 10.10
CA LEU A 76 3.48 -1.22 9.15
C LEU A 76 2.84 -0.75 7.84
N LEU A 77 1.79 0.08 7.91
CA LEU A 77 1.16 0.69 6.72
C LEU A 77 2.11 1.63 5.95
N LEU A 78 3.01 2.31 6.66
CA LEU A 78 4.02 3.19 6.09
C LEU A 78 5.27 2.46 5.61
N LEU A 79 5.50 1.22 6.05
CA LEU A 79 6.70 0.46 5.73
C LEU A 79 6.97 0.40 4.21
N PRO A 80 5.98 0.14 3.32
CA PRO A 80 6.21 0.16 1.88
C PRO A 80 6.61 1.54 1.36
N VAL A 81 6.01 2.61 1.90
CA VAL A 81 6.41 3.99 1.58
C VAL A 81 7.86 4.20 2.01
N PHE A 82 8.23 3.79 3.22
CA PHE A 82 9.57 3.98 3.75
C PHE A 82 10.65 3.19 3.00
N VAL A 83 10.39 1.93 2.71
CA VAL A 83 11.33 1.06 2.00
C VAL A 83 11.56 1.55 0.56
N TYR A 84 10.49 1.92 -0.15
CA TYR A 84 10.60 2.23 -1.58
C TYR A 84 10.89 3.69 -1.86
N PHE A 85 10.27 4.61 -1.13
CA PHE A 85 10.50 6.03 -1.34
C PHE A 85 11.80 6.51 -0.71
N PHE A 86 12.09 6.11 0.54
CA PHE A 86 13.29 6.54 1.25
C PHE A 86 14.46 5.57 1.08
N GLY A 87 14.24 4.26 1.20
CA GLY A 87 15.29 3.25 1.11
C GLY A 87 15.98 3.19 -0.26
N ARG A 88 15.24 3.42 -1.36
CA ARG A 88 15.80 3.51 -2.73
C ARG A 88 16.18 4.92 -3.17
N ARG A 89 16.13 5.89 -2.25
CA ARG A 89 16.38 7.31 -2.53
C ARG A 89 15.47 7.94 -3.59
N VAL A 90 14.30 7.37 -3.91
CA VAL A 90 13.37 7.96 -4.88
C VAL A 90 12.94 9.38 -4.47
N TYR A 91 12.96 9.67 -3.16
CA TYR A 91 12.72 11.03 -2.66
C TYR A 91 13.61 12.09 -3.32
N THR A 92 14.82 11.79 -3.80
CA THR A 92 15.72 12.78 -4.42
C THR A 92 15.27 13.25 -5.80
N ALA A 93 14.31 12.58 -6.42
CA ALA A 93 13.70 13.01 -7.68
C ALA A 93 12.18 13.18 -7.57
N ALA A 94 11.58 12.93 -6.41
CA ALA A 94 10.14 12.99 -6.19
C ALA A 94 9.73 14.11 -5.21
N SER A 95 8.50 14.60 -5.38
CA SER A 95 7.94 15.68 -4.56
C SER A 95 7.59 15.20 -3.14
N VAL A 96 7.62 16.10 -2.16
CA VAL A 96 7.05 15.85 -0.83
C VAL A 96 5.57 15.48 -0.90
N ALA A 97 4.86 15.98 -1.92
CA ALA A 97 3.48 15.60 -2.20
C ALA A 97 3.34 14.13 -2.59
N ASP A 98 4.36 13.51 -3.20
CA ASP A 98 4.32 12.09 -3.54
C ASP A 98 4.37 11.22 -2.29
N ALA A 99 5.21 11.57 -1.31
CA ALA A 99 5.23 10.89 -0.03
C ALA A 99 3.86 10.99 0.68
N PHE A 100 3.26 12.18 0.69
CA PHE A 100 1.90 12.35 1.23
C PHE A 100 0.90 11.47 0.49
N LEU A 101 0.87 11.49 -0.84
CA LEU A 101 -0.07 10.71 -1.64
C LEU A 101 0.12 9.20 -1.48
N LEU A 102 1.37 8.74 -1.36
CA LEU A 102 1.71 7.33 -1.11
C LEU A 102 1.28 6.89 0.29
N GLY A 103 1.57 7.70 1.30
CA GLY A 103 1.09 7.49 2.68
C GLY A 103 -0.44 7.48 2.73
N PHE A 104 -1.07 8.47 2.09
CA PHE A 104 -2.52 8.58 1.97
C PHE A 104 -3.12 7.35 1.31
N ALA A 105 -2.64 6.95 0.13
CA ALA A 105 -3.18 5.79 -0.57
C ALA A 105 -3.05 4.50 0.25
N SER A 106 -1.92 4.29 0.95
CA SER A 106 -1.74 3.11 1.82
C SER A 106 -2.76 3.09 2.97
N GLY A 107 -2.95 4.20 3.70
CA GLY A 107 -3.96 4.24 4.76
C GLY A 107 -5.39 4.21 4.23
N PHE A 108 -5.66 4.98 3.17
CA PHE A 108 -6.97 5.12 2.55
C PHE A 108 -7.45 3.83 1.89
N GLY A 109 -6.53 2.99 1.40
CA GLY A 109 -6.87 1.66 0.88
C GLY A 109 -7.52 0.79 1.95
N PHE A 110 -7.02 0.87 3.18
CA PHE A 110 -7.63 0.20 4.32
C PHE A 110 -8.99 0.81 4.69
N ASP A 111 -9.06 2.15 4.80
CA ASP A 111 -10.32 2.85 5.09
C ASP A 111 -11.41 2.51 4.06
N LEU A 112 -11.05 2.46 2.78
CA LEU A 112 -11.96 2.16 1.67
C LEU A 112 -12.49 0.74 1.77
N VAL A 113 -11.63 -0.26 1.94
CA VAL A 113 -12.08 -1.66 2.06
C VAL A 113 -12.94 -1.84 3.31
N ALA A 114 -12.52 -1.30 4.45
CA ALA A 114 -13.30 -1.37 5.68
C ALA A 114 -14.68 -0.70 5.51
N SER A 115 -14.74 0.46 4.85
CA SER A 115 -15.99 1.18 4.56
C SER A 115 -16.89 0.46 3.55
N LEU A 116 -16.31 -0.19 2.54
CA LEU A 116 -17.07 -0.96 1.56
C LEU A 116 -17.66 -2.22 2.18
N PHE A 117 -16.91 -2.91 3.02
CA PHE A 117 -17.42 -4.02 3.83
C PHE A 117 -18.53 -3.53 4.77
N ALA A 118 -18.27 -2.45 5.52
CA ALA A 118 -19.27 -1.80 6.35
C ALA A 118 -20.56 -1.48 5.56
N ALA A 119 -20.45 -0.84 4.40
CA ALA A 119 -21.60 -0.47 3.56
C ALA A 119 -22.33 -1.65 2.93
N ALA A 120 -21.61 -2.72 2.59
CA ALA A 120 -22.19 -3.93 2.00
C ALA A 120 -23.05 -4.70 3.01
N TYR A 121 -22.75 -4.57 4.30
CA TYR A 121 -23.38 -5.35 5.35
C TYR A 121 -24.16 -4.52 6.40
N ALA A 122 -24.11 -3.19 6.33
CA ALA A 122 -24.83 -2.32 7.25
C ALA A 122 -26.35 -2.43 7.04
N THR A 123 -27.09 -2.50 8.15
CA THR A 123 -28.56 -2.41 8.16
C THR A 123 -29.06 -0.96 8.09
N GLN A 124 -28.17 0.03 8.26
CA GLN A 124 -28.46 1.45 8.14
C GLN A 124 -27.62 2.11 7.03
N PRO A 125 -28.12 3.16 6.37
CA PRO A 125 -27.34 3.92 5.39
C PRO A 125 -26.08 4.51 6.04
N VAL A 126 -24.97 4.53 5.29
CA VAL A 126 -23.71 5.18 5.66
C VAL A 126 -23.93 6.70 5.74
N ARG A 127 -24.62 7.16 6.80
CA ARG A 127 -24.83 8.58 7.13
C ARG A 127 -23.60 9.22 7.78
N GLN A 128 -22.52 8.47 7.86
CA GLN A 128 -21.35 8.77 8.68
C GLN A 128 -20.14 9.20 7.87
N LEU A 129 -20.22 9.40 6.55
CA LEU A 129 -19.06 9.90 5.79
C LEU A 129 -19.28 11.36 5.36
N THR A 130 -18.30 12.23 5.61
CA THR A 130 -18.41 13.66 5.25
C THR A 130 -17.71 14.00 3.94
N ILE A 131 -18.16 15.09 3.30
CA ILE A 131 -17.57 15.63 2.06
C ILE A 131 -16.41 16.58 2.37
N VAL A 132 -16.44 17.23 3.54
CA VAL A 132 -15.45 18.23 3.97
C VAL A 132 -15.16 18.03 5.47
N PRO A 133 -13.98 17.49 5.83
CA PRO A 133 -12.95 16.93 4.96
C PRO A 133 -13.43 15.64 4.27
N PRO A 134 -13.00 15.36 3.03
CA PRO A 134 -13.56 14.24 2.28
C PRO A 134 -13.21 12.88 2.92
N PHE A 135 -14.20 12.01 3.10
CA PHE A 135 -14.06 10.66 3.68
C PHE A 135 -13.63 10.60 5.14
N THR A 136 -14.08 11.54 5.97
CA THR A 136 -14.01 11.39 7.44
C THR A 136 -15.23 10.67 7.97
N PHE A 137 -15.08 9.92 9.07
CA PHE A 137 -16.19 9.18 9.69
C PHE A 137 -16.82 10.00 10.84
N ASP A 138 -18.07 10.42 10.70
CA ASP A 138 -18.89 11.07 11.74
C ASP A 138 -19.55 10.03 12.65
N ALA A 139 -19.29 10.14 13.94
CA ALA A 139 -19.67 9.20 14.99
C ALA A 139 -20.61 9.80 16.04
N GLY A 140 -21.53 10.70 15.66
CA GLY A 140 -22.52 11.24 16.60
C GLY A 140 -21.90 12.10 17.70
N GLY A 141 -20.92 12.94 17.34
CA GLY A 141 -20.25 13.87 18.26
C GLY A 141 -18.72 13.91 18.17
N PHE A 142 -18.11 13.14 17.27
CA PHE A 142 -16.70 13.22 16.88
C PHE A 142 -16.52 12.80 15.41
N ALA A 143 -15.41 13.23 14.79
CA ALA A 143 -15.07 12.81 13.44
C ALA A 143 -13.71 12.08 13.43
N LEU A 144 -13.69 10.84 12.95
CA LEU A 144 -12.46 10.10 12.74
C LEU A 144 -11.86 10.53 11.40
N ALA A 145 -10.59 10.96 11.44
CA ALA A 145 -9.85 11.33 10.26
C ALA A 145 -9.78 10.19 9.23
N GLY A 146 -9.53 8.96 9.69
CA GLY A 146 -9.25 7.80 8.85
C GLY A 146 -7.74 7.57 8.72
N TYR A 147 -7.36 6.32 8.46
CA TYR A 147 -5.96 5.91 8.33
C TYR A 147 -5.24 6.65 7.22
N GLY A 148 -5.92 6.99 6.12
CA GLY A 148 -5.35 7.74 5.01
C GLY A 148 -4.71 9.06 5.46
N TYR A 149 -5.38 9.85 6.29
CA TYR A 149 -4.83 11.12 6.75
C TYR A 149 -3.70 10.95 7.77
N TRP A 150 -3.86 10.03 8.73
CA TRP A 150 -2.83 9.76 9.74
C TRP A 150 -1.52 9.26 9.13
N THR A 151 -1.58 8.31 8.17
CA THR A 151 -0.38 7.83 7.46
C THR A 151 0.19 8.91 6.55
N ALA A 152 -0.64 9.69 5.85
CA ALA A 152 -0.18 10.74 4.95
C ALA A 152 0.68 11.80 5.64
N ILE A 153 0.29 12.25 6.84
CA ILE A 153 1.09 13.25 7.59
C ILE A 153 2.42 12.66 8.03
N GLY A 154 2.45 11.41 8.51
CA GLY A 154 3.70 10.73 8.88
C GLY A 154 4.68 10.63 7.70
N ALA A 155 4.18 10.25 6.52
CA ALA A 155 4.99 10.19 5.29
C ALA A 155 5.47 11.58 4.84
N LEU A 156 4.60 12.60 4.92
CA LEU A 156 4.93 13.98 4.58
C LEU A 156 6.00 14.55 5.53
N ALA A 157 5.87 14.34 6.84
CA ALA A 157 6.83 14.80 7.83
C ALA A 157 8.23 14.21 7.58
N MET A 158 8.29 12.93 7.21
CA MET A 158 9.55 12.28 6.84
C MET A 158 10.16 12.89 5.57
N ALA A 159 9.36 13.08 4.51
CA ALA A 159 9.85 13.65 3.25
C ALA A 159 10.27 15.12 3.40
N ALA A 160 9.47 15.94 4.07
CA ALA A 160 9.79 17.33 4.38
C ALA A 160 11.03 17.41 5.29
N GLY A 161 11.13 16.54 6.30
CA GLY A 161 12.29 16.45 7.18
C GLY A 161 13.57 16.15 6.42
N LEU A 162 13.57 15.14 5.54
CA LEU A 162 14.75 14.81 4.74
C LEU A 162 15.13 15.90 3.73
N ARG A 163 14.15 16.63 3.21
CA ARG A 163 14.36 17.69 2.21
C ARG A 163 14.86 19.00 2.82
N PHE A 164 14.25 19.41 3.93
CA PHE A 164 14.52 20.74 4.52
C PHE A 164 15.53 20.68 5.67
N LEU A 165 15.78 19.52 6.26
CA LEU A 165 16.74 19.37 7.35
C LEU A 165 18.02 18.68 6.86
N ARG A 166 19.16 19.21 7.30
CA ARG A 166 20.47 18.63 6.97
C ARG A 166 20.73 17.29 7.66
N ASN A 167 20.08 17.03 8.79
CA ASN A 167 20.31 15.83 9.61
C ASN A 167 19.18 14.81 9.43
N ARG A 168 19.50 13.65 8.84
CA ARG A 168 18.55 12.55 8.59
C ARG A 168 17.97 11.97 9.88
N TYR A 169 18.76 11.89 10.96
CA TYR A 169 18.27 11.37 12.24
C TYR A 169 17.18 12.26 12.82
N VAL A 170 17.31 13.59 12.69
CA VAL A 170 16.28 14.54 13.13
C VAL A 170 15.00 14.36 12.32
N ALA A 171 15.10 14.13 11.01
CA ALA A 171 13.94 13.83 10.16
C ALA A 171 13.20 12.55 10.60
N PHE A 172 13.94 11.47 10.89
CA PHE A 172 13.36 10.23 11.42
C PHE A 172 12.67 10.44 12.77
N ILE A 173 13.31 11.19 13.67
CA ILE A 173 12.76 11.49 15.00
C ILE A 173 11.47 12.29 14.86
N ILE A 174 11.45 13.35 14.03
CA ILE A 174 10.24 14.15 13.79
C ILE A 174 9.12 13.28 13.21
N ALA A 175 9.41 12.46 12.19
CA ALA A 175 8.41 11.57 11.61
C ALA A 175 7.85 10.58 12.64
N ALA A 176 8.70 10.00 13.49
CA ALA A 176 8.27 9.10 14.56
C ALA A 176 7.37 9.81 15.58
N PHE A 177 7.74 11.03 16.02
CA PHE A 177 6.91 11.83 16.92
C PHE A 177 5.55 12.20 16.30
N VAL A 178 5.52 12.54 15.02
CA VAL A 178 4.29 12.83 14.28
C VAL A 178 3.39 11.60 14.24
N VAL A 179 3.92 10.42 13.89
CA VAL A 179 3.14 9.17 13.90
C VAL A 179 2.67 8.81 15.30
N LEU A 180 3.50 9.01 16.33
CA LEU A 180 3.14 8.76 17.73
C LEU A 180 2.01 9.70 18.20
N PHE A 181 2.06 10.98 17.83
CA PHE A 181 1.02 11.96 18.14
C PHE A 181 -0.34 11.52 17.57
N PHE A 182 -0.39 11.11 16.31
CA PHE A 182 -1.63 10.64 15.68
C PHE A 182 -2.09 9.27 16.18
N ALA A 183 -1.16 8.39 16.58
CA ALA A 183 -1.51 7.16 17.28
C ALA A 183 -2.16 7.45 18.64
N ALA A 184 -1.66 8.47 19.37
CA ALA A 184 -2.27 8.93 20.61
C ALA A 184 -3.64 9.58 20.40
N GLU A 185 -3.82 10.32 19.31
CA GLU A 185 -5.12 10.86 18.92
C GLU A 185 -6.11 9.71 18.69
N GLN A 186 -5.77 8.75 17.85
CA GLN A 186 -6.64 7.61 17.58
C GLN A 186 -6.95 6.81 18.86
N ALA A 187 -5.95 6.60 19.73
CA ALA A 187 -6.13 5.97 21.02
C ALA A 187 -7.11 6.72 21.91
N ALA A 188 -7.07 8.05 21.92
CA ALA A 188 -7.96 8.89 22.71
C ALA A 188 -9.41 8.85 22.23
N LEU A 189 -9.64 8.73 20.91
CA LEU A 189 -10.98 8.73 20.32
C LEU A 189 -11.82 7.51 20.69
N ILE A 190 -11.16 6.41 21.09
CA ILE A 190 -11.84 5.15 21.44
C ILE A 190 -11.94 4.93 22.96
N GLN A 191 -11.49 5.91 23.76
CA GLN A 191 -11.62 5.85 25.21
C GLN A 191 -13.00 6.35 25.68
N PRO A 192 -13.54 5.79 26.78
CA PRO A 192 -14.71 6.37 27.44
C PRO A 192 -14.38 7.77 27.99
N ALA A 193 -15.41 8.60 28.18
CA ALA A 193 -15.26 10.00 28.60
C ALA A 193 -14.52 10.16 29.95
N GLU A 194 -14.62 9.14 30.81
CA GLU A 194 -14.03 9.11 32.15
C GLU A 194 -12.54 8.72 32.15
N ALA A 195 -12.01 8.24 31.02
CA ALA A 195 -10.63 7.76 30.96
C ALA A 195 -9.62 8.91 30.89
N PRO A 196 -8.41 8.75 31.47
CA PRO A 196 -7.35 9.75 31.40
C PRO A 196 -6.88 10.12 29.98
N GLY A 197 -7.22 9.35 28.94
CA GLY A 197 -6.91 9.69 27.55
C GLY A 197 -7.89 10.67 26.91
N HIS A 198 -9.07 10.90 27.51
CA HIS A 198 -10.15 11.66 26.88
C HIS A 198 -9.80 13.13 26.63
N TRP A 199 -9.01 13.77 27.51
CA TRP A 199 -8.58 15.17 27.32
C TRP A 199 -7.78 15.37 26.03
N PHE A 200 -6.99 14.37 25.62
CA PHE A 200 -6.22 14.45 24.39
C PHE A 200 -7.15 14.50 23.18
N GLY A 201 -8.23 13.73 23.22
CA GLY A 201 -9.31 13.80 22.24
C GLY A 201 -10.00 15.17 22.21
N LEU A 202 -10.13 15.88 23.35
CA LEU A 202 -10.69 17.23 23.36
C LEU A 202 -9.76 18.25 22.69
N ILE A 203 -8.45 18.16 22.90
CA ILE A 203 -7.46 19.06 22.28
C ILE A 203 -7.45 18.91 20.75
N THR A 204 -7.60 17.68 20.25
CA THR A 204 -7.65 17.43 18.80
C THR A 204 -9.04 17.67 18.20
N VAL A 205 -9.95 18.30 18.95
CA VAL A 205 -11.34 18.54 18.54
C VAL A 205 -12.01 17.23 18.11
N ARG A 206 -11.73 16.17 18.88
CA ARG A 206 -12.14 14.79 18.68
C ARG A 206 -11.87 14.30 17.25
N GLY A 207 -10.66 14.52 16.76
CA GLY A 207 -10.20 14.03 15.46
C GLY A 207 -10.59 14.90 14.26
N MET A 208 -11.49 15.89 14.45
CA MET A 208 -11.95 16.75 13.36
C MET A 208 -10.83 17.58 12.74
N LEU A 209 -9.83 17.98 13.53
CA LEU A 209 -8.79 18.89 13.10
C LEU A 209 -7.74 18.22 12.18
N THR A 210 -7.50 16.94 12.38
CA THR A 210 -6.38 16.22 11.75
C THR A 210 -6.43 16.16 10.22
N PRO A 211 -7.57 15.86 9.56
CA PRO A 211 -7.64 15.90 8.10
C PRO A 211 -7.36 17.29 7.54
N TYR A 212 -7.85 18.35 8.19
CA TYR A 212 -7.56 19.72 7.78
C TYR A 212 -6.07 20.04 7.91
N LEU A 213 -5.46 19.67 9.05
CA LEU A 213 -4.01 19.82 9.24
C LEU A 213 -3.22 19.06 8.18
N ALA A 214 -3.66 17.84 7.81
CA ALA A 214 -3.01 17.05 6.76
C ALA A 214 -3.01 17.79 5.41
N LEU A 215 -4.18 18.30 5.00
CA LEU A 215 -4.35 18.98 3.73
C LEU A 215 -3.62 20.33 3.70
N VAL A 216 -3.67 21.09 4.79
CA VAL A 216 -2.91 22.34 4.94
C VAL A 216 -1.41 22.07 4.90
N ALA A 217 -0.93 21.05 5.63
CA ALA A 217 0.47 20.66 5.63
C ALA A 217 0.95 20.26 4.22
N LEU A 218 0.15 19.49 3.47
CA LEU A 218 0.44 19.15 2.07
C LEU A 218 0.66 20.40 1.22
N VAL A 219 -0.25 21.38 1.29
CA VAL A 219 -0.17 22.62 0.51
C VAL A 219 1.05 23.44 0.93
N VAL A 220 1.26 23.63 2.24
CA VAL A 220 2.39 24.40 2.80
C VAL A 220 3.72 23.77 2.42
N CYS A 221 3.91 22.47 2.64
CA CYS A 221 5.15 21.77 2.28
C CYS A 221 5.39 21.78 0.76
N SER A 222 4.35 21.65 -0.06
CA SER A 222 4.47 21.77 -1.52
C SER A 222 4.86 23.17 -2.00
N PHE A 223 4.48 24.20 -1.24
CA PHE A 223 4.89 25.58 -1.49
C PHE A 223 6.33 25.83 -1.04
N LEU A 224 6.71 25.33 0.14
CA LEU A 224 8.08 25.40 0.66
C LEU A 224 9.08 24.67 -0.25
N GLU A 225 8.73 23.50 -0.76
CA GLU A 225 9.54 22.76 -1.74
C GLU A 225 9.81 23.61 -2.98
N TYR A 226 8.79 24.30 -3.49
CA TYR A 226 8.93 25.17 -4.64
C TYR A 226 9.81 26.40 -4.37
N GLN A 227 9.66 27.02 -3.19
CA GLN A 227 10.55 28.11 -2.80
C GLN A 227 12.00 27.63 -2.66
N TRP A 228 12.20 26.45 -2.08
CA TRP A 228 13.51 25.82 -1.93
C TRP A 228 14.16 25.53 -3.29
N MET A 229 13.42 24.93 -4.24
CA MET A 229 13.92 24.69 -5.60
C MET A 229 14.33 25.99 -6.30
N ASN A 230 13.50 27.04 -6.23
CA ASN A 230 13.80 28.32 -6.86
C ASN A 230 15.02 29.03 -6.27
N ARG A 231 15.31 28.81 -4.98
CA ARG A 231 16.50 29.37 -4.32
C ARG A 231 17.79 28.70 -4.81
N LEU A 232 17.74 27.39 -5.06
CA LEU A 232 18.92 26.62 -5.47
C LEU A 232 19.16 26.64 -6.97
N VAL A 233 18.08 26.60 -7.75
CA VAL A 233 18.11 26.64 -9.21
C VAL A 233 17.17 27.74 -9.66
N PRO A 234 17.68 28.98 -9.83
CA PRO A 234 16.88 30.12 -10.28
C PRO A 234 16.39 29.85 -11.71
N THR A 235 15.24 29.22 -11.84
CA THR A 235 14.55 29.12 -13.13
C THR A 235 13.83 30.44 -13.36
N ALA A 236 14.02 31.02 -14.54
CA ALA A 236 13.49 32.35 -14.88
C ALA A 236 12.00 32.48 -14.54
N SER A 237 11.60 33.66 -14.09
CA SER A 237 10.29 34.05 -13.55
C SER A 237 9.04 33.69 -14.38
N GLN A 238 9.19 33.20 -15.62
CA GLN A 238 8.11 32.80 -16.52
C GLN A 238 7.34 31.53 -16.12
N ARG A 239 7.89 30.69 -15.22
CA ARG A 239 7.30 29.37 -14.89
C ARG A 239 6.05 29.36 -14.00
N LYS A 240 5.77 30.43 -13.24
CA LYS A 240 4.58 30.44 -12.34
C LYS A 240 3.26 30.37 -13.12
N LEU A 241 3.17 31.06 -14.25
CA LEU A 241 2.01 31.02 -15.15
C LEU A 241 1.92 29.68 -15.90
N GLN A 242 3.06 29.01 -16.10
CA GLN A 242 3.13 27.77 -16.85
C GLN A 242 2.36 26.64 -16.15
N VAL A 243 2.49 26.48 -14.82
CA VAL A 243 1.83 25.40 -14.05
C VAL A 243 0.30 25.45 -14.19
N LEU A 244 -0.31 26.65 -14.17
CA LEU A 244 -1.75 26.78 -14.34
C LEU A 244 -2.19 26.43 -15.76
N GLY A 245 -1.46 26.89 -16.79
CA GLY A 245 -1.75 26.55 -18.18
C GLY A 245 -1.58 25.05 -18.46
N GLU A 246 -0.58 24.45 -17.85
CA GLU A 246 -0.29 23.02 -17.84
C GLU A 246 -1.45 22.20 -17.23
N TRP A 247 -1.97 22.63 -16.08
CA TRP A 247 -3.14 22.03 -15.44
C TRP A 247 -4.40 22.17 -16.28
N GLN A 248 -4.62 23.36 -16.83
CA GLN A 248 -5.76 23.61 -17.72
C GLN A 248 -5.69 22.71 -18.96
N ALA A 249 -4.50 22.51 -19.54
CA ALA A 249 -4.32 21.61 -20.68
C ALA A 249 -4.63 20.15 -20.34
N LEU A 250 -4.21 19.66 -19.16
CA LEU A 250 -4.57 18.32 -18.69
C LEU A 250 -6.07 18.16 -18.49
N VAL A 251 -6.71 19.12 -17.80
CA VAL A 251 -8.14 19.08 -17.53
C VAL A 251 -8.93 19.15 -18.84
N ASN A 252 -8.54 20.03 -19.77
CA ASN A 252 -9.16 20.12 -21.08
C ASN A 252 -9.01 18.82 -21.88
N ALA A 253 -7.82 18.20 -21.89
CA ALA A 253 -7.61 16.90 -22.55
C ALA A 253 -8.48 15.80 -21.93
N LEU A 254 -8.65 15.80 -20.60
CA LEU A 254 -9.52 14.85 -19.90
C LEU A 254 -11.00 15.08 -20.24
N LEU A 255 -11.48 16.33 -20.19
CA LEU A 255 -12.86 16.71 -20.50
C LEU A 255 -13.22 16.46 -21.97
N ALA A 256 -12.26 16.70 -22.89
CA ALA A 256 -12.37 16.38 -24.31
C ALA A 256 -12.25 14.87 -24.60
N ARG A 257 -12.02 14.02 -23.58
CA ARG A 257 -11.83 12.56 -23.69
C ARG A 257 -10.60 12.18 -24.53
N HIS A 258 -9.63 13.08 -24.67
CA HIS A 258 -8.35 12.83 -25.34
C HIS A 258 -7.38 12.12 -24.39
N PHE A 259 -7.71 10.89 -23.99
CA PHE A 259 -6.94 10.15 -22.98
C PHE A 259 -5.47 9.92 -23.37
N HIS A 260 -5.15 9.84 -24.66
CA HIS A 260 -3.77 9.72 -25.12
C HIS A 260 -2.96 10.99 -24.88
N GLU A 261 -3.53 12.15 -25.22
CA GLU A 261 -2.92 13.46 -24.96
C GLU A 261 -2.78 13.72 -23.46
N PHE A 262 -3.84 13.43 -22.68
CA PHE A 262 -3.80 13.50 -21.23
C PHE A 262 -2.63 12.67 -20.64
N ARG A 263 -2.45 11.43 -21.12
CA ARG A 263 -1.33 10.58 -20.69
C ARG A 263 0.02 11.16 -21.11
N LYS A 264 0.15 11.64 -22.36
CA LYS A 264 1.40 12.21 -22.90
C LYS A 264 1.82 13.46 -22.13
N LEU A 265 0.90 14.42 -21.96
CA LEU A 265 1.10 15.64 -21.18
C LEU A 265 1.44 15.30 -19.73
N GLY A 266 0.69 14.38 -19.12
CA GLY A 266 0.94 13.98 -17.74
C GLY A 266 2.31 13.34 -17.54
N VAL A 267 2.81 12.53 -18.49
CA VAL A 267 4.17 11.97 -18.42
C VAL A 267 5.22 13.08 -18.54
N ARG A 268 5.03 14.00 -19.48
CA ARG A 268 5.96 15.10 -19.72
C ARG A 268 6.10 15.99 -18.47
N MET A 269 4.99 16.44 -17.89
CA MET A 269 4.99 17.31 -16.71
C MET A 269 5.65 16.66 -15.50
N ARG A 270 5.42 15.35 -15.32
CA ARG A 270 6.07 14.59 -14.23
C ARG A 270 7.58 14.48 -14.44
N LEU A 271 8.04 14.23 -15.66
CA LEU A 271 9.48 14.17 -15.97
C LEU A 271 10.15 15.53 -15.86
N GLU A 272 9.52 16.60 -16.36
CA GLU A 272 10.02 17.98 -16.22
C GLU A 272 10.19 18.32 -14.74
N ARG A 273 9.19 18.01 -13.92
CA ARG A 273 9.27 18.23 -12.49
C ARG A 273 10.28 17.35 -11.77
N ASN A 274 10.36 16.05 -12.08
CA ASN A 274 11.39 15.16 -11.53
C ASN A 274 12.78 15.70 -11.84
N SER A 275 13.00 16.21 -13.06
CA SER A 275 14.28 16.82 -13.45
C SER A 275 14.60 18.08 -12.64
N GLU A 276 13.58 18.91 -12.34
CA GLU A 276 13.75 20.12 -11.52
C GLU A 276 14.13 19.81 -10.08
N ILE A 277 13.44 18.84 -9.48
CA ILE A 277 13.74 18.37 -8.12
C ILE A 277 15.14 17.77 -8.09
N ALA A 278 15.48 16.89 -9.03
CA ALA A 278 16.81 16.28 -9.10
C ALA A 278 17.93 17.32 -9.30
N ARG A 279 17.69 18.38 -10.11
CA ARG A 279 18.64 19.50 -10.25
C ARG A 279 18.82 20.27 -8.95
N ALA A 280 17.74 20.56 -8.23
CA ALA A 280 17.81 21.26 -6.95
C ALA A 280 18.52 20.43 -5.88
N GLU A 281 18.23 19.12 -5.81
CA GLU A 281 18.93 18.19 -4.92
C GLU A 281 20.42 18.09 -5.30
N LEU A 282 20.76 18.13 -6.59
CA LEU A 282 22.16 18.10 -7.05
C LEU A 282 22.88 19.39 -6.72
N ALA A 283 22.20 20.54 -6.78
CA ALA A 283 22.75 21.81 -6.31
C ALA A 283 23.02 21.78 -4.79
N ALA A 284 22.13 21.16 -4.01
CA ALA A 284 22.33 20.96 -2.57
C ALA A 284 23.42 19.93 -2.25
N HIS A 285 23.62 18.94 -3.13
CA HIS A 285 24.54 17.81 -2.96
C HIS A 285 25.45 17.62 -4.19
N ALA A 286 26.26 18.64 -4.50
CA ALA A 286 27.05 18.74 -5.74
C ALA A 286 27.94 17.54 -6.08
N ASN A 287 28.31 16.73 -5.09
CA ASN A 287 29.22 15.59 -5.22
C ASN A 287 28.52 14.23 -5.26
N ASP A 288 27.18 14.13 -5.39
CA ASP A 288 26.50 12.83 -5.47
C ASP A 288 26.47 12.28 -6.92
N PRO A 289 27.29 11.25 -7.24
CA PRO A 289 27.34 10.69 -8.59
C PRO A 289 26.08 9.90 -8.96
N ALA A 290 25.32 9.40 -7.98
CA ALA A 290 24.07 8.68 -8.26
C ALA A 290 23.00 9.64 -8.76
N LEU A 291 22.89 10.81 -8.12
CA LEU A 291 21.94 11.84 -8.47
C LEU A 291 22.23 12.45 -9.85
N LYS A 292 23.51 12.61 -10.19
CA LYS A 292 23.92 13.04 -11.54
C LYS A 292 23.43 12.06 -12.62
N ARG A 293 23.61 10.75 -12.41
CA ARG A 293 23.14 9.73 -13.36
C ARG A 293 21.61 9.71 -13.49
N GLU A 294 20.91 9.91 -12.38
CA GLU A 294 19.46 10.01 -12.37
C GLU A 294 18.98 11.23 -13.17
N LEU A 295 19.62 12.39 -12.98
CA LEU A 295 19.34 13.59 -13.76
C LEU A 295 19.64 13.40 -15.25
N ASP A 296 20.81 12.86 -15.60
CA ASP A 296 21.19 12.58 -16.99
C ASP A 296 20.16 11.66 -17.67
N TYR A 297 19.65 10.66 -16.94
CA TYR A 297 18.60 9.77 -17.41
C TYR A 297 17.26 10.50 -17.64
N LEU A 298 16.84 11.33 -16.68
CA LEU A 298 15.60 12.11 -16.77
C LEU A 298 15.64 13.09 -17.95
N ASP A 299 16.77 13.78 -18.15
CA ASP A 299 16.98 14.72 -19.24
C ASP A 299 16.97 14.02 -20.61
N ALA A 300 17.67 12.88 -20.74
CA ALA A 300 17.64 12.07 -21.95
C ALA A 300 16.21 11.60 -22.30
N ARG A 301 15.43 11.20 -21.30
CA ARG A 301 14.05 10.77 -21.50
C ARG A 301 13.12 11.92 -21.86
N LEU A 302 13.32 13.09 -21.25
CA LEU A 302 12.56 14.29 -21.58
C LEU A 302 12.83 14.72 -23.03
N ALA A 303 14.10 14.68 -23.47
CA ALA A 303 14.49 14.98 -24.85
C ALA A 303 13.91 13.99 -25.87
N ALA A 304 13.72 12.72 -25.48
CA ALA A 304 13.11 11.70 -26.33
C ALA A 304 11.58 11.84 -26.49
N LEU A 305 10.92 12.69 -25.68
CA LEU A 305 9.49 12.93 -25.84
C LEU A 305 9.23 13.85 -27.04
N PRO A 306 8.31 13.48 -27.97
CA PRO A 306 8.05 14.30 -29.14
C PRO A 306 7.52 15.68 -28.74
N GLY A 307 8.23 16.72 -29.22
CA GLY A 307 7.92 18.13 -29.00
C GLY A 307 6.45 18.44 -29.28
N GLY A 308 5.87 19.35 -28.49
CA GLY A 308 4.43 19.63 -28.40
C GLY A 308 3.81 20.30 -29.63
N ALA A 309 4.15 19.88 -30.85
CA ALA A 309 3.31 20.18 -32.00
C ALA A 309 2.04 19.35 -31.88
N SER A 310 0.93 20.03 -31.61
CA SER A 310 -0.44 19.52 -31.67
C SER A 310 -0.68 18.79 -32.99
N SER A 311 -0.46 17.48 -33.01
CA SER A 311 -1.08 16.61 -33.99
C SER A 311 -2.55 16.51 -33.59
N THR A 312 -3.44 17.22 -34.29
CA THR A 312 -4.88 17.00 -34.20
C THR A 312 -5.16 15.54 -34.56
N VAL A 313 -5.27 14.67 -33.55
CA VAL A 313 -5.62 13.26 -33.75
C VAL A 313 -7.13 13.19 -33.89
N THR A 314 -7.61 13.31 -35.13
CA THR A 314 -9.02 13.13 -35.51
C THR A 314 -9.46 11.67 -35.58
N ASP A 315 -8.63 10.70 -35.20
CA ASP A 315 -8.95 9.29 -35.35
C ASP A 315 -9.49 8.65 -34.06
N LEU A 316 -10.75 8.95 -33.74
CA LEU A 316 -11.52 8.31 -32.67
C LEU A 316 -11.66 6.79 -32.91
N ALA A 317 -11.56 6.32 -34.17
CA ALA A 317 -11.59 4.91 -34.52
C ALA A 317 -10.28 4.19 -34.15
N GLY A 318 -9.17 4.91 -34.01
CA GLY A 318 -7.91 4.41 -33.45
C GLY A 318 -7.94 4.17 -31.94
N VAL A 319 -8.77 4.93 -31.20
CA VAL A 319 -8.96 4.78 -29.74
C VAL A 319 -9.89 3.61 -29.41
N ILE A 320 -10.90 3.36 -30.25
CA ILE A 320 -11.84 2.24 -30.12
C ILE A 320 -11.24 0.93 -30.67
N LYS A 321 -10.30 1.00 -31.59
CA LYS A 321 -9.37 -0.11 -31.86
C LYS A 321 -8.39 -0.24 -30.69
N MET A 322 -8.88 -0.74 -29.55
CA MET A 322 -8.09 -1.55 -28.62
C MET A 322 -7.59 -2.80 -29.37
N LYS A 323 -6.68 -2.61 -30.34
CA LYS A 323 -5.86 -3.67 -30.95
C LYS A 323 -4.98 -4.21 -29.83
N GLY A 324 -5.54 -5.12 -29.05
CA GLY A 324 -4.92 -5.64 -27.84
C GLY A 324 -5.55 -5.14 -26.55
N ALA A 325 -6.89 -5.05 -26.44
CA ALA A 325 -7.51 -5.56 -25.22
C ALA A 325 -7.10 -7.04 -25.11
N SER A 326 -5.88 -7.27 -24.60
CA SER A 326 -5.30 -8.59 -24.51
C SER A 326 -6.29 -9.45 -23.72
N ARG A 327 -6.33 -10.76 -23.97
CA ARG A 327 -7.12 -11.70 -23.16
C ARG A 327 -6.95 -11.45 -21.65
N GLN A 328 -5.82 -10.87 -21.23
CA GLN A 328 -5.54 -10.44 -19.85
C GLN A 328 -6.37 -9.24 -19.38
N GLY A 329 -6.63 -8.24 -20.23
CA GLY A 329 -7.50 -7.11 -19.87
C GLY A 329 -8.94 -7.55 -19.62
N VAL A 330 -9.46 -8.44 -20.47
CA VAL A 330 -10.77 -9.07 -20.28
C VAL A 330 -10.78 -9.93 -19.02
N PHE A 331 -9.75 -10.76 -18.81
CA PHE A 331 -9.64 -11.56 -17.59
C PHE A 331 -9.55 -10.71 -16.32
N GLN A 332 -8.81 -9.60 -16.33
CA GLN A 332 -8.72 -8.69 -15.19
C GLN A 332 -10.06 -8.00 -14.90
N LEU A 333 -10.79 -7.62 -15.94
CA LEU A 333 -12.16 -7.10 -15.80
C LEU A 333 -13.06 -8.16 -15.17
N LEU A 334 -13.02 -9.41 -15.66
CA LEU A 334 -13.81 -10.51 -15.10
C LEU A 334 -13.47 -10.78 -13.63
N VAL A 335 -12.19 -10.82 -13.27
CA VAL A 335 -11.76 -10.99 -11.87
C VAL A 335 -12.22 -9.80 -11.01
N THR A 336 -12.18 -8.58 -11.54
CA THR A 336 -12.67 -7.39 -10.83
C THR A 336 -14.17 -7.42 -10.63
N VAL A 337 -14.94 -7.76 -11.68
CA VAL A 337 -16.40 -7.90 -11.60
C VAL A 337 -16.77 -9.01 -10.62
N PHE A 338 -16.05 -10.14 -10.65
CA PHE A 338 -16.26 -11.23 -9.71
C PHE A 338 -15.95 -10.82 -8.28
N PHE A 339 -14.80 -10.17 -8.04
CA PHE A 339 -14.44 -9.63 -6.72
C PHE A 339 -15.50 -8.67 -6.18
N VAL A 340 -15.89 -7.66 -6.97
CA VAL A 340 -16.90 -6.68 -6.57
C VAL A 340 -18.26 -7.36 -6.32
N GLY A 341 -18.62 -8.29 -7.21
CA GLY A 341 -19.83 -9.10 -7.10
C GLY A 341 -19.90 -9.87 -5.80
N VAL A 342 -18.85 -10.63 -5.46
CA VAL A 342 -18.82 -11.51 -4.29
C VAL A 342 -18.60 -10.75 -2.98
N CYS A 343 -17.65 -9.82 -2.94
CA CYS A 343 -17.27 -9.16 -1.69
C CYS A 343 -18.22 -8.03 -1.29
N PHE A 344 -18.91 -7.39 -2.25
CA PHE A 344 -19.67 -6.17 -1.95
C PHE A 344 -21.11 -6.16 -2.46
N LEU A 345 -21.42 -6.75 -3.61
CA LEU A 345 -22.80 -6.77 -4.11
C LEU A 345 -23.61 -7.91 -3.48
N LEU A 346 -23.01 -9.08 -3.33
CA LEU A 346 -23.65 -10.25 -2.75
C LEU A 346 -24.17 -10.01 -1.32
N PRO A 347 -23.41 -9.38 -0.41
CA PRO A 347 -23.90 -9.09 0.94
C PRO A 347 -25.11 -8.16 0.98
N MET A 348 -25.31 -7.35 -0.06
CA MET A 348 -26.45 -6.44 -0.17
C MET A 348 -27.72 -7.13 -0.68
N LEU A 349 -27.63 -8.38 -1.14
CA LEU A 349 -28.80 -9.15 -1.55
C LEU A 349 -29.63 -9.55 -0.32
N PRO A 350 -30.94 -9.80 -0.48
CA PRO A 350 -31.76 -10.34 0.61
C PRO A 350 -31.10 -11.58 1.23
N ALA A 351 -31.14 -11.69 2.56
CA ALA A 351 -30.48 -12.76 3.31
C ALA A 351 -30.68 -14.17 2.72
N PRO A 352 -31.88 -14.58 2.24
CA PRO A 352 -32.07 -15.88 1.61
C PRO A 352 -31.16 -16.12 0.38
N VAL A 353 -30.96 -15.08 -0.44
CA VAL A 353 -30.14 -15.13 -1.65
C VAL A 353 -28.66 -15.21 -1.27
N ALA A 354 -28.24 -14.42 -0.28
CA ALA A 354 -26.87 -14.48 0.23
C ALA A 354 -26.56 -15.86 0.86
N THR A 355 -27.48 -16.42 1.65
CA THR A 355 -27.35 -17.76 2.23
C THR A 355 -27.29 -18.83 1.15
N GLN A 356 -28.12 -18.73 0.11
CA GLN A 356 -28.11 -19.68 -1.01
C GLN A 356 -26.79 -19.61 -1.80
N PHE A 357 -26.25 -18.42 -2.05
CA PHE A 357 -24.96 -18.25 -2.71
C PHE A 357 -23.83 -18.86 -1.89
N TRP A 358 -23.74 -18.50 -0.61
CA TRP A 358 -22.70 -19.05 0.27
C TRP A 358 -22.85 -20.56 0.38
N GLY A 359 -24.09 -21.08 0.44
CA GLY A 359 -24.42 -22.50 0.45
C GLY A 359 -23.95 -23.31 -0.77
N PHE A 360 -23.45 -22.66 -1.84
CA PHE A 360 -22.92 -23.38 -2.99
C PHE A 360 -21.64 -24.15 -2.62
N GLN A 361 -21.59 -25.43 -3.01
CA GLN A 361 -20.56 -26.37 -2.52
C GLN A 361 -19.12 -25.90 -2.78
N LEU A 362 -18.86 -25.12 -3.83
CA LEU A 362 -17.51 -24.59 -4.09
C LEU A 362 -16.98 -23.69 -2.96
N PHE A 363 -17.85 -23.02 -2.20
CA PHE A 363 -17.44 -22.14 -1.10
C PHE A 363 -17.26 -22.90 0.23
N HIS A 364 -17.97 -24.01 0.43
CA HIS A 364 -18.02 -24.74 1.70
C HIS A 364 -17.35 -26.10 1.70
N TYR A 365 -17.14 -26.73 0.55
CA TYR A 365 -16.51 -28.05 0.49
C TYR A 365 -15.02 -27.93 0.82
N VAL A 366 -14.68 -28.18 2.09
CA VAL A 366 -13.32 -28.16 2.62
C VAL A 366 -12.57 -29.40 2.14
N LEU A 367 -11.45 -29.19 1.45
CA LEU A 367 -10.60 -30.29 0.98
C LEU A 367 -9.90 -30.96 2.19
N PRO A 368 -10.03 -32.29 2.34
CA PRO A 368 -9.35 -33.03 3.40
C PRO A 368 -7.83 -32.77 3.39
N GLY A 369 -7.27 -32.52 4.58
CA GLY A 369 -5.83 -32.29 4.78
C GLY A 369 -5.34 -30.86 4.51
N ILE A 370 -6.08 -30.02 3.77
CA ILE A 370 -5.67 -28.64 3.46
C ILE A 370 -6.47 -27.62 4.29
N GLY A 371 -7.70 -27.95 4.71
CA GLY A 371 -8.53 -27.04 5.51
C GLY A 371 -9.08 -25.83 4.75
N LEU A 372 -8.92 -25.80 3.42
CA LEU A 372 -9.43 -24.77 2.52
C LEU A 372 -10.58 -25.31 1.67
N SER A 373 -11.53 -24.44 1.30
CA SER A 373 -12.57 -24.78 0.33
C SER A 373 -12.03 -24.89 -1.10
N VAL A 374 -12.76 -25.54 -2.00
CA VAL A 374 -12.38 -25.65 -3.43
C VAL A 374 -12.08 -24.28 -4.03
N LEU A 375 -12.93 -23.28 -3.81
CA LEU A 375 -12.69 -21.93 -4.30
C LEU A 375 -11.41 -21.32 -3.70
N ASN A 376 -11.20 -21.46 -2.39
CA ASN A 376 -10.00 -20.93 -1.74
C ASN A 376 -8.73 -21.55 -2.32
N THR A 377 -8.74 -22.86 -2.58
CA THR A 377 -7.63 -23.55 -3.26
C THR A 377 -7.40 -23.02 -4.67
N LEU A 378 -8.45 -22.79 -5.46
CA LEU A 378 -8.32 -22.20 -6.80
C LEU A 378 -7.76 -20.76 -6.76
N LEU A 379 -8.17 -19.95 -5.78
CA LEU A 379 -7.66 -18.59 -5.59
C LEU A 379 -6.18 -18.60 -5.18
N VAL A 380 -5.79 -19.48 -4.27
CA VAL A 380 -4.39 -19.70 -3.90
C VAL A 380 -3.56 -20.11 -5.12
N MET A 381 -4.04 -21.08 -5.91
CA MET A 381 -3.37 -21.49 -7.15
C MET A 381 -3.22 -20.32 -8.13
N LEU A 382 -4.25 -19.48 -8.28
CA LEU A 382 -4.20 -18.29 -9.13
C LEU A 382 -3.17 -17.27 -8.64
N ILE A 383 -3.10 -17.01 -7.34
CA ILE A 383 -2.13 -16.07 -6.74
C ILE A 383 -0.70 -16.60 -6.93
N VAL A 384 -0.46 -17.88 -6.62
CA VAL A 384 0.86 -18.52 -6.82
C VAL A 384 1.26 -18.49 -8.29
N TRP A 385 0.35 -18.84 -9.20
CA TRP A 385 0.58 -18.75 -10.65
C TRP A 385 1.00 -17.34 -11.07
N ARG A 386 0.28 -16.32 -10.59
CA ARG A 386 0.57 -14.92 -10.91
C ARG A 386 1.91 -14.48 -10.35
N TYR A 387 2.27 -14.92 -9.15
CA TYR A 387 3.60 -14.68 -8.58
C TYR A 387 4.71 -15.30 -9.44
N LEU A 388 4.59 -16.58 -9.77
CA LEU A 388 5.59 -17.30 -10.58
C LEU A 388 5.76 -16.69 -11.98
N SER A 389 4.67 -16.18 -12.56
CA SER A 389 4.66 -15.53 -13.88
C SER A 389 5.14 -14.07 -13.88
N ALA A 390 5.37 -13.47 -12.71
CA ALA A 390 5.76 -12.07 -12.59
C ALA A 390 7.24 -11.86 -12.95
N PRO A 391 7.62 -10.67 -13.45
CA PRO A 391 9.03 -10.31 -13.57
C PRO A 391 9.67 -10.18 -12.19
N ALA A 392 10.89 -10.70 -12.04
CA ALA A 392 11.68 -10.61 -10.81
C ALA A 392 12.46 -9.28 -10.68
N TRP A 393 12.47 -8.45 -11.73
CA TRP A 393 13.19 -7.18 -11.75
C TRP A 393 12.42 -6.08 -12.51
N PRO A 394 12.64 -4.79 -12.18
CA PRO A 394 12.11 -3.69 -12.97
C PRO A 394 12.73 -3.67 -14.37
N ALA A 395 11.99 -3.20 -15.37
CA ALA A 395 12.51 -3.11 -16.73
C ALA A 395 13.51 -1.95 -16.88
N LYS A 396 13.34 -0.87 -16.10
CA LYS A 396 14.22 0.31 -16.09
C LYS A 396 14.64 0.63 -14.66
N GLN A 397 15.92 0.49 -14.35
CA GLN A 397 16.43 0.63 -12.98
C GLN A 397 16.64 2.08 -12.52
N TYR A 398 16.71 3.04 -13.44
CA TYR A 398 16.94 4.46 -13.14
C TYR A 398 15.68 5.32 -13.27
N ASP A 399 14.54 4.71 -13.59
CA ASP A 399 13.26 5.40 -13.72
C ASP A 399 12.53 5.35 -12.38
N PRO A 400 12.39 6.48 -11.64
CA PRO A 400 11.77 6.49 -10.32
C PRO A 400 10.32 5.98 -10.35
N ASP A 401 9.55 6.34 -11.39
CA ASP A 401 8.17 5.86 -11.57
C ASP A 401 8.12 4.34 -11.73
N GLU A 402 9.00 3.80 -12.58
CA GLU A 402 9.10 2.35 -12.82
C GLU A 402 9.54 1.59 -11.56
N LEU A 403 10.47 2.16 -10.78
CA LEU A 403 10.93 1.56 -9.53
C LEU A 403 9.80 1.50 -8.49
N LEU A 404 8.99 2.56 -8.37
CA LEU A 404 7.85 2.60 -7.45
C LEU A 404 6.73 1.67 -7.93
N ASP A 405 6.40 1.68 -9.23
CA ASP A 405 5.41 0.79 -9.83
C ASP A 405 5.81 -0.68 -9.65
N TYR A 406 7.05 -1.03 -10.00
CA TYR A 406 7.55 -2.39 -9.85
C TYR A 406 7.56 -2.82 -8.39
N SER A 407 8.07 -1.97 -7.49
CA SER A 407 8.19 -2.30 -6.08
C SER A 407 6.83 -2.53 -5.44
N SER A 408 5.86 -1.66 -5.72
CA SER A 408 4.49 -1.80 -5.19
C SER A 408 3.81 -3.05 -5.74
N GLU A 409 3.89 -3.32 -7.03
CA GLU A 409 3.36 -4.55 -7.65
C GLU A 409 3.98 -5.82 -7.07
N ASN A 410 5.32 -5.84 -6.94
CA ASN A 410 6.04 -6.95 -6.34
C ASN A 410 5.67 -7.13 -4.86
N THR A 411 5.41 -6.05 -4.12
CA THR A 411 4.96 -6.14 -2.73
C THR A 411 3.57 -6.71 -2.62
N ILE A 412 2.63 -6.27 -3.47
CA ILE A 412 1.28 -6.85 -3.55
C ILE A 412 1.38 -8.35 -3.84
N LEU A 413 2.21 -8.74 -4.82
CA LEU A 413 2.43 -10.14 -5.17
C LEU A 413 2.99 -10.95 -4.00
N ARG A 414 4.00 -10.43 -3.29
CA ARG A 414 4.60 -11.09 -2.12
C ARG A 414 3.62 -11.18 -0.95
N LEU A 415 2.88 -10.11 -0.67
CA LEU A 415 1.89 -10.09 0.42
C LEU A 415 0.75 -11.08 0.14
N ALA A 416 0.20 -11.08 -1.08
CA ALA A 416 -0.83 -12.03 -1.48
C ALA A 416 -0.31 -13.48 -1.44
N LEU A 417 0.95 -13.72 -1.86
CA LEU A 417 1.61 -15.01 -1.72
C LEU A 417 1.73 -15.42 -0.26
N SER A 418 2.24 -14.56 0.62
CA SER A 418 2.37 -14.83 2.05
C SER A 418 1.03 -15.17 2.69
N LEU A 419 -0.02 -14.40 2.41
CA LEU A 419 -1.39 -14.69 2.89
C LEU A 419 -1.89 -16.05 2.38
N SER A 420 -1.61 -16.38 1.12
CA SER A 420 -1.97 -17.68 0.52
C SER A 420 -1.23 -18.84 1.19
N LEU A 421 0.06 -18.68 1.47
CA LEU A 421 0.88 -19.69 2.13
C LEU A 421 0.46 -19.88 3.59
N ILE A 422 0.14 -18.80 4.30
CA ILE A 422 -0.42 -18.88 5.65
C ILE A 422 -1.78 -19.58 5.62
N ALA A 423 -2.64 -19.29 4.65
CA ALA A 423 -3.92 -19.98 4.52
C ALA A 423 -3.77 -21.49 4.33
N ILE A 424 -2.73 -21.94 3.60
CA ILE A 424 -2.43 -23.36 3.41
C ILE A 424 -1.83 -23.99 4.67
N LEU A 425 -0.86 -23.32 5.30
CA LEU A 425 -0.01 -23.91 6.35
C LEU A 425 -0.60 -23.79 7.76
N TYR A 426 -1.33 -22.71 8.02
CA TYR A 426 -1.95 -22.42 9.32
C TYR A 426 -3.45 -22.69 9.32
N GLY A 427 -4.11 -22.53 8.17
CA GLY A 427 -5.56 -22.71 8.02
C GLY A 427 -6.32 -21.38 7.97
N PRO A 428 -7.44 -21.20 8.69
CA PRO A 428 -8.33 -20.05 8.51
C PRO A 428 -7.64 -18.69 8.75
N LEU A 429 -7.83 -17.73 7.84
CA LEU A 429 -7.21 -16.40 7.94
C LEU A 429 -7.97 -15.42 8.84
N GLU A 430 -9.08 -15.83 9.47
CA GLU A 430 -9.95 -14.92 10.24
C GLU A 430 -9.23 -14.23 11.40
N GLU A 431 -8.29 -14.93 12.05
CA GLU A 431 -7.55 -14.41 13.19
C GLU A 431 -6.52 -13.37 12.77
N LEU A 432 -6.08 -13.45 11.52
CA LEU A 432 -5.12 -12.53 10.91
C LEU A 432 -5.79 -11.39 10.16
N TYR A 433 -7.11 -11.48 9.92
CA TYR A 433 -7.82 -10.59 9.03
C TYR A 433 -9.25 -10.33 9.52
N SER A 434 -9.35 -9.60 10.61
CA SER A 434 -10.59 -9.08 11.17
C SER A 434 -10.68 -7.57 10.94
N PHE A 435 -11.80 -7.19 10.33
CA PHE A 435 -12.21 -5.80 10.17
C PHE A 435 -12.87 -5.23 11.44
N MET A 436 -13.09 -6.05 12.47
CA MET A 436 -13.81 -5.66 13.70
C MET A 436 -13.04 -4.64 14.56
N GLY A 437 -11.77 -4.35 14.26
CA GLY A 437 -10.97 -3.31 14.91
C GLY A 437 -10.65 -2.08 14.04
N SER A 438 -11.29 -1.94 12.87
CA SER A 438 -11.03 -0.85 11.93
C SER A 438 -11.76 0.45 12.31
N ALA A 439 -11.38 1.59 11.71
CA ALA A 439 -12.06 2.88 11.93
C ALA A 439 -13.61 2.77 11.87
N PRO A 440 -14.21 2.03 10.90
CA PRO A 440 -15.64 1.74 10.85
C PRO A 440 -16.24 1.01 12.07
N SER A 441 -15.52 0.13 12.76
CA SER A 441 -16.09 -0.56 13.93
C SER A 441 -16.24 0.37 15.13
N TYR A 442 -15.40 1.40 15.25
CA TYR A 442 -15.52 2.43 16.29
C TYR A 442 -16.72 3.38 16.08
N VAL A 443 -17.24 3.48 14.85
CA VAL A 443 -18.49 4.20 14.52
C VAL A 443 -19.72 3.27 14.53
N SER A 444 -19.62 2.13 15.22
CA SER A 444 -20.69 1.14 15.36
C SER A 444 -21.13 0.50 14.03
N ILE A 445 -20.30 0.53 12.98
CA ILE A 445 -20.58 -0.24 11.78
C ILE A 445 -20.10 -1.67 12.01
N TRP A 446 -21.02 -2.49 12.53
CA TRP A 446 -20.78 -3.92 12.74
C TRP A 446 -20.84 -4.68 11.43
N LEU A 447 -19.80 -5.47 11.17
CA LEU A 447 -19.88 -6.52 10.17
C LEU A 447 -20.68 -7.68 10.78
N PRO A 448 -21.76 -8.14 10.14
CA PRO A 448 -22.46 -9.34 10.55
C PRO A 448 -21.49 -10.52 10.48
N GLY A 449 -21.72 -11.50 11.35
CA GLY A 449 -20.82 -12.62 11.59
C GLY A 449 -20.56 -13.44 10.33
N MET A 450 -19.57 -13.03 9.54
CA MET A 450 -19.00 -13.88 8.51
C MET A 450 -18.30 -15.04 9.20
N ASN A 451 -18.53 -16.25 8.71
CA ASN A 451 -17.80 -17.40 9.21
C ASN A 451 -16.36 -17.41 8.69
N ARG A 452 -15.53 -18.29 9.28
CA ARG A 452 -14.10 -18.41 8.98
C ARG A 452 -13.78 -18.56 7.49
N LEU A 453 -14.60 -19.35 6.79
CA LEU A 453 -14.42 -19.66 5.37
C LEU A 453 -14.76 -18.45 4.49
N GLN A 454 -15.81 -17.71 4.84
CA GLN A 454 -16.20 -16.47 4.13
C GLN A 454 -15.12 -15.41 4.24
N LEU A 455 -14.56 -15.19 5.43
CA LEU A 455 -13.44 -14.26 5.65
C LEU A 455 -12.21 -14.67 4.84
N THR A 456 -11.82 -15.95 4.91
CA THR A 456 -10.69 -16.48 4.14
C THR A 456 -10.91 -16.30 2.63
N THR A 457 -12.14 -16.54 2.15
CA THR A 457 -12.50 -16.33 0.74
C THR A 457 -12.35 -14.87 0.34
N ASN A 458 -12.86 -13.93 1.15
CA ASN A 458 -12.77 -12.50 0.88
C ASN A 458 -11.32 -12.00 0.82
N VAL A 459 -10.45 -12.47 1.72
CA VAL A 459 -9.02 -12.12 1.70
C VAL A 459 -8.34 -12.63 0.44
N LEU A 460 -8.59 -13.88 0.06
CA LEU A 460 -8.01 -14.48 -1.14
C LEU A 460 -8.55 -13.84 -2.42
N LEU A 461 -9.82 -13.42 -2.44
CA LEU A 461 -10.39 -12.65 -3.55
C LEU A 461 -9.76 -11.27 -3.67
N LEU A 462 -9.53 -10.57 -2.56
CA LEU A 462 -8.83 -9.29 -2.55
C LEU A 462 -7.37 -9.46 -3.03
N GLY A 463 -6.67 -10.50 -2.57
CA GLY A 463 -5.32 -10.85 -3.04
C GLY A 463 -5.30 -11.17 -4.54
N ALA A 464 -6.23 -11.98 -5.01
CA ALA A 464 -6.39 -12.30 -6.42
C ALA A 464 -6.74 -11.06 -7.25
N TRP A 465 -7.56 -10.13 -6.75
CA TRP A 465 -7.83 -8.89 -7.45
C TRP A 465 -6.60 -7.98 -7.54
N ALA A 466 -5.93 -7.73 -6.40
CA ALA A 466 -4.81 -6.83 -6.28
C ALA A 466 -3.58 -7.29 -7.09
N THR A 467 -3.27 -8.59 -7.09
CA THR A 467 -2.21 -9.15 -7.95
C THR A 467 -2.48 -8.95 -9.44
N GLY A 468 -3.72 -8.62 -9.80
CA GLY A 468 -4.13 -8.29 -11.15
C GLY A 468 -3.51 -7.02 -11.70
N LEU A 469 -3.11 -6.09 -10.82
CA LEU A 469 -2.39 -4.88 -11.19
C LEU A 469 -1.03 -5.19 -11.84
N ALA A 470 -0.42 -6.32 -11.51
CA ALA A 470 0.85 -6.76 -12.11
C ALA A 470 0.71 -7.36 -13.52
N LEU A 471 -0.51 -7.65 -14.00
CA LEU A 471 -0.73 -8.33 -15.30
C LEU A 471 -0.22 -7.52 -16.49
N HIS A 472 -0.30 -6.19 -16.43
CA HIS A 472 0.21 -5.33 -17.50
C HIS A 472 1.72 -5.52 -17.70
N ARG A 473 2.47 -5.55 -16.58
CA ARG A 473 3.91 -5.78 -16.61
C ARG A 473 4.27 -7.19 -17.06
N GLN A 474 3.49 -8.19 -16.64
CA GLN A 474 3.65 -9.56 -17.14
C GLN A 474 3.47 -9.65 -18.66
N ALA A 475 2.52 -8.91 -19.23
CA ALA A 475 2.32 -8.87 -20.68
C ALA A 475 3.58 -8.36 -21.41
N THR A 476 4.15 -7.25 -20.93
CA THR A 476 5.40 -6.71 -21.49
C THR A 476 6.58 -7.66 -21.30
N TRP A 477 6.63 -8.37 -20.16
CA TRP A 477 7.70 -9.31 -19.84
C TRP A 477 7.66 -10.59 -20.67
N LYS A 478 6.49 -10.97 -21.21
CA LYS A 478 6.39 -12.13 -22.11
C LYS A 478 7.20 -11.95 -23.39
N ALA A 479 7.43 -10.70 -23.82
CA ALA A 479 8.26 -10.37 -24.97
C ALA A 479 9.77 -10.35 -24.63
N SER A 480 10.16 -10.46 -23.36
CA SER A 480 11.57 -10.49 -22.96
C SER A 480 12.27 -11.77 -23.43
N PRO A 481 13.61 -11.72 -23.64
CA PRO A 481 14.42 -12.89 -23.98
C PRO A 481 14.13 -14.11 -23.09
N LEU A 482 14.15 -15.31 -23.69
CA LEU A 482 13.84 -16.55 -22.97
C LEU A 482 14.74 -16.77 -21.74
N ALA A 483 16.03 -16.41 -21.82
CA ALA A 483 16.96 -16.50 -20.71
C ALA A 483 16.52 -15.66 -19.49
N LEU A 484 16.07 -14.42 -19.72
CA LEU A 484 15.55 -13.54 -18.66
C LEU A 484 14.26 -14.09 -18.05
N ARG A 485 13.36 -14.63 -18.88
CA ARG A 485 12.12 -15.26 -18.40
C ARG A 485 12.40 -16.51 -17.55
N ARG A 486 13.34 -17.36 -17.96
CA ARG A 486 13.79 -18.53 -17.18
C ARG A 486 14.43 -18.12 -15.85
N ALA A 487 15.34 -17.14 -15.87
CA ALA A 487 15.98 -16.62 -14.65
C ALA A 487 14.94 -16.06 -13.66
N SER A 488 13.95 -15.32 -14.16
CA SER A 488 12.83 -14.80 -13.36
C SER A 488 11.98 -15.92 -12.76
N ALA A 489 11.65 -16.95 -13.54
CA ALA A 489 10.87 -18.09 -13.06
C ALA A 489 11.62 -18.88 -11.98
N ILE A 490 12.92 -19.11 -12.16
CA ILE A 490 13.79 -19.75 -11.16
C ILE A 490 13.82 -18.93 -9.87
N HIS A 491 14.06 -17.62 -9.98
CA HIS A 491 14.07 -16.72 -8.83
C HIS A 491 12.74 -16.80 -8.06
N ASN A 492 11.61 -16.64 -8.75
CA ASN A 492 10.30 -16.65 -8.11
C ASN A 492 9.99 -18.00 -7.46
N SER A 493 10.33 -19.13 -8.10
CA SER A 493 10.18 -20.46 -7.51
C SER A 493 10.99 -20.64 -6.24
N LEU A 494 12.25 -20.17 -6.23
CA LEU A 494 13.09 -20.20 -5.03
C LEU A 494 12.50 -19.33 -3.92
N VAL A 495 11.97 -18.15 -4.23
CA VAL A 495 11.31 -17.29 -3.24
C VAL A 495 10.04 -17.93 -2.68
N VAL A 496 9.22 -18.60 -3.51
CA VAL A 496 8.03 -19.34 -3.04
C VAL A 496 8.45 -20.46 -2.09
N LEU A 497 9.47 -21.25 -2.45
CA LEU A 497 10.00 -22.33 -1.61
C LEU A 497 10.54 -21.77 -0.28
N ALA A 498 11.40 -20.76 -0.34
CA ALA A 498 11.99 -20.12 0.82
C ALA A 498 10.92 -19.52 1.74
N SER A 499 9.89 -18.87 1.19
CA SER A 499 8.78 -18.31 1.96
C SER A 499 7.95 -19.39 2.63
N SER A 500 7.70 -20.51 1.93
CA SER A 500 6.94 -21.66 2.47
C SER A 500 7.67 -22.30 3.65
N VAL A 501 8.98 -22.58 3.49
CA VAL A 501 9.83 -23.12 4.56
C VAL A 501 9.90 -22.16 5.74
N THR A 502 10.07 -20.85 5.46
CA THR A 502 10.13 -19.82 6.50
C THR A 502 8.84 -19.77 7.32
N ILE A 503 7.68 -19.69 6.67
CA ILE A 503 6.38 -19.61 7.35
C ILE A 503 6.15 -20.86 8.19
N TRP A 504 6.40 -22.05 7.61
CA TRP A 504 6.28 -23.32 8.33
C TRP A 504 7.19 -23.38 9.57
N ALA A 505 8.46 -23.04 9.42
CA ALA A 505 9.41 -23.03 10.52
C ALA A 505 9.04 -22.00 11.60
N ALA A 506 8.59 -20.81 11.20
CA ALA A 506 8.17 -19.75 12.12
C ALA A 506 6.95 -20.17 12.95
N LEU A 507 5.94 -20.81 12.33
CA LEU A 507 4.75 -21.29 13.03
C LEU A 507 5.09 -22.37 14.07
N ILE A 508 5.94 -23.33 13.70
CA ILE A 508 6.41 -24.37 14.62
C ILE A 508 7.22 -23.74 15.75
N PHE A 509 8.20 -22.90 15.41
CA PHE A 509 9.07 -22.27 16.39
C PHE A 509 8.29 -21.41 17.38
N PHE A 510 7.32 -20.63 16.90
CA PHE A 510 6.45 -19.82 17.77
C PHE A 510 5.69 -20.69 18.77
N SER A 511 5.03 -21.76 18.30
CA SER A 511 4.28 -22.67 19.17
C SER A 511 5.16 -23.33 20.24
N GLN A 512 6.35 -23.80 19.85
CA GLN A 512 7.31 -24.41 20.78
C GLN A 512 7.88 -23.39 21.76
N MET A 513 8.22 -22.19 21.28
CA MET A 513 8.76 -21.11 22.10
C MET A 513 7.72 -20.62 23.12
N GLN A 514 6.47 -20.43 22.68
CA GLN A 514 5.36 -20.06 23.55
C GLN A 514 5.18 -21.07 24.68
N SER A 515 5.10 -22.37 24.34
CA SER A 515 5.02 -23.45 25.33
C SER A 515 6.20 -23.42 26.32
N TRP A 516 7.42 -23.30 25.80
CA TRP A 516 8.63 -23.24 26.64
C TRP A 516 8.64 -22.04 27.59
N VAL A 517 8.25 -20.86 27.12
CA VAL A 517 8.19 -19.64 27.94
C VAL A 517 7.20 -19.80 29.08
N HIS A 518 5.98 -20.29 28.80
CA HIS A 518 4.96 -20.48 29.84
C HIS A 518 5.33 -21.57 30.84
N VAL A 519 5.92 -22.68 30.38
CA VAL A 519 6.37 -23.76 31.28
C VAL A 519 7.51 -23.28 32.18
N LYS A 520 8.49 -22.55 31.64
CA LYS A 520 9.70 -22.18 32.38
C LYS A 520 9.56 -20.92 33.22
N TYR A 521 8.84 -19.92 32.70
CA TYR A 521 8.75 -18.59 33.31
C TYR A 521 7.31 -18.20 33.68
N GLY A 522 6.30 -19.03 33.42
CA GLY A 522 4.90 -18.68 33.64
C GLY A 522 4.59 -18.22 35.07
N ALA A 523 5.10 -18.93 36.07
CA ALA A 523 4.94 -18.54 37.48
C ALA A 523 5.58 -17.16 37.76
N TRP A 524 6.83 -16.96 37.36
CA TRP A 524 7.52 -15.68 37.53
C TRP A 524 6.81 -14.53 36.79
N LEU A 525 6.36 -14.76 35.56
CA LEU A 525 5.62 -13.78 34.76
C LEU A 525 4.29 -13.42 35.43
N PHE A 526 3.58 -14.38 35.99
CA PHE A 526 2.34 -14.14 36.71
C PHE A 526 2.58 -13.38 38.03
N ASP A 527 3.65 -13.70 38.77
CA ASP A 527 3.98 -13.02 40.02
C ASP A 527 4.33 -11.53 39.80
N HIS A 528 4.99 -11.20 38.69
CA HIS A 528 5.45 -9.83 38.40
C HIS A 528 4.46 -8.99 37.61
N PHE A 529 3.67 -9.62 36.73
CA PHE A 529 2.76 -8.93 35.81
C PHE A 529 1.28 -9.33 35.98
N ALA A 530 0.95 -10.17 36.97
CA ALA A 530 -0.40 -10.67 37.23
C ALA A 530 -1.06 -11.24 35.96
N ALA A 531 -2.31 -10.86 35.68
CA ALA A 531 -3.05 -11.28 34.48
C ALA A 531 -2.35 -10.90 33.16
N SER A 532 -1.46 -9.90 33.16
CA SER A 532 -0.64 -9.54 31.98
C SER A 532 0.57 -10.46 31.77
N GLY A 533 0.93 -11.32 32.73
CA GLY A 533 2.07 -12.24 32.64
C GLY A 533 2.02 -13.14 31.41
N ASN A 534 0.84 -13.66 31.07
CA ASN A 534 0.67 -14.48 29.87
C ASN A 534 0.93 -13.68 28.57
N SER A 535 0.48 -12.42 28.53
CA SER A 535 0.71 -11.52 27.38
C SER A 535 2.19 -11.21 27.21
N VAL A 536 2.90 -10.95 28.31
CA VAL A 536 4.35 -10.68 28.29
C VAL A 536 5.11 -11.92 27.78
N GLY A 537 4.71 -13.12 28.22
CA GLY A 537 5.30 -14.38 27.74
C GLY A 537 5.11 -14.57 26.23
N ASP A 538 3.90 -14.34 25.71
CA ASP A 538 3.60 -14.44 24.28
C ASP A 538 4.34 -13.39 23.44
N ILE A 539 4.39 -12.14 23.91
CA ILE A 539 5.17 -11.07 23.26
C ILE A 539 6.64 -11.47 23.18
N PHE A 540 7.21 -11.98 24.27
CA PHE A 540 8.60 -12.43 24.30
C PHE A 540 8.84 -13.57 23.29
N ALA A 541 7.97 -14.58 23.26
CA ALA A 541 8.02 -15.67 22.27
C ALA A 541 7.91 -15.14 20.83
N ALA A 542 7.04 -14.16 20.59
CA ALA A 542 6.84 -13.55 19.29
C ALA A 542 8.07 -12.74 18.84
N VAL A 543 8.71 -11.97 19.73
CA VAL A 543 9.96 -11.24 19.43
C VAL A 543 11.08 -12.21 19.06
N LEU A 544 11.26 -13.29 19.82
CA LEU A 544 12.25 -14.32 19.49
C LEU A 544 11.96 -15.00 18.16
N THR A 545 10.68 -15.28 17.88
CA THR A 545 10.23 -15.85 16.61
C THR A 545 10.50 -14.91 15.45
N ALA A 546 10.28 -13.60 15.61
CA ALA A 546 10.60 -12.61 14.59
C ALA A 546 12.11 -12.58 14.28
N GLY A 547 12.96 -12.62 15.31
CA GLY A 547 14.42 -12.74 15.16
C GLY A 547 14.85 -14.02 14.45
N PHE A 548 14.27 -15.16 14.84
CA PHE A 548 14.51 -16.46 14.19
C PHE A 548 14.08 -16.46 12.72
N THR A 549 12.89 -15.92 12.44
CA THR A 549 12.35 -15.78 11.08
C THR A 549 13.28 -14.92 10.21
N TYR A 550 13.76 -13.79 10.74
CA TYR A 550 14.72 -12.94 10.04
C TYR A 550 16.02 -13.69 9.71
N ALA A 551 16.56 -14.46 10.65
CA ALA A 551 17.76 -15.27 10.43
C ALA A 551 17.55 -16.33 9.35
N ILE A 552 16.43 -17.06 9.37
CA ILE A 552 16.08 -18.06 8.35
C ILE A 552 15.92 -17.41 6.98
N VAL A 553 15.14 -16.33 6.87
CA VAL A 553 14.94 -15.64 5.60
C VAL A 553 16.27 -15.19 5.03
N THR A 554 17.14 -14.60 5.86
CA THR A 554 18.47 -14.15 5.42
C THR A 554 19.31 -15.32 4.91
N GLY A 555 19.36 -16.42 5.67
CA GLY A 555 20.10 -17.63 5.26
C GLY A 555 19.56 -18.26 3.97
N LEU A 556 18.24 -18.43 3.86
CA LEU A 556 17.59 -19.00 2.67
C LEU A 556 17.73 -18.10 1.44
N MET A 557 17.73 -16.78 1.60
CA MET A 557 17.99 -15.85 0.49
C MET A 557 19.43 -15.98 0.00
N MET A 558 20.42 -16.10 0.89
CA MET A 558 21.82 -16.34 0.49
C MET A 558 21.98 -17.66 -0.29
N VAL A 559 21.29 -18.72 0.14
CA VAL A 559 21.28 -20.01 -0.57
C VAL A 559 20.55 -19.89 -1.91
N SER A 560 19.43 -19.17 -1.94
CA SER A 560 18.63 -18.94 -3.15
C SER A 560 19.42 -18.17 -4.20
N ASP A 561 20.19 -17.14 -3.81
CA ASP A 561 21.03 -16.37 -4.74
C ASP A 561 22.12 -17.25 -5.37
N ARG A 562 22.74 -18.13 -4.59
CA ARG A 562 23.74 -19.10 -5.10
C ARG A 562 23.10 -20.12 -6.02
N ALA A 563 21.95 -20.68 -5.64
CA ALA A 563 21.21 -21.63 -6.47
C ALA A 563 20.75 -20.98 -7.78
N GLN A 564 20.30 -19.73 -7.73
CA GLN A 564 19.92 -18.98 -8.91
C GLN A 564 21.11 -18.75 -9.85
N ALA A 565 22.26 -18.33 -9.31
CA ALA A 565 23.48 -18.14 -10.11
C ALA A 565 23.92 -19.44 -10.79
N PHE A 566 23.76 -20.58 -10.13
CA PHE A 566 24.07 -21.90 -10.69
C PHE A 566 23.07 -22.32 -11.78
N LEU A 567 21.77 -22.16 -11.54
CA LEU A 567 20.71 -22.65 -12.44
C LEU A 567 20.47 -21.75 -13.66
N ALA A 568 20.63 -20.43 -13.51
CA ALA A 568 20.30 -19.44 -14.53
C ALA A 568 21.52 -18.70 -15.10
N GLY A 569 22.71 -18.96 -14.57
CA GLY A 569 23.89 -18.12 -14.78
C GLY A 569 23.82 -16.81 -13.97
N PRO A 570 24.85 -15.94 -14.08
CA PRO A 570 24.79 -14.62 -13.46
C PRO A 570 23.57 -13.87 -13.99
N ALA A 571 22.77 -13.30 -13.08
CA ALA A 571 21.58 -12.55 -13.45
C ALA A 571 21.95 -11.51 -14.52
N PRO A 572 21.30 -11.52 -15.71
CA PRO A 572 21.62 -10.54 -16.73
C PRO A 572 21.31 -9.17 -16.14
N ARG A 573 22.35 -8.33 -15.98
CA ARG A 573 22.13 -6.95 -15.56
C ARG A 573 21.24 -6.32 -16.64
N PRO A 574 20.04 -5.79 -16.29
CA PRO A 574 19.22 -5.12 -17.28
C PRO A 574 20.07 -4.03 -17.93
N ARG A 575 20.12 -4.04 -19.26
CA ARG A 575 21.00 -3.16 -20.05
C ARG A 575 20.84 -1.74 -19.55
N ALA A 576 21.96 -1.10 -19.18
CA ALA A 576 21.98 0.34 -19.02
C ALA A 576 21.48 0.96 -20.34
N ALA A 577 20.66 2.00 -20.25
CA ALA A 577 20.06 2.66 -21.43
C ALA A 577 21.08 3.16 -22.48
N ALA A 578 22.38 3.11 -22.16
CA ALA A 578 23.49 3.42 -23.05
C ALA A 578 23.52 2.60 -24.35
N ASP A 579 22.91 1.40 -24.40
CA ASP A 579 22.87 0.60 -25.64
C ASP A 579 21.70 0.98 -26.58
N ALA A 580 20.73 1.76 -26.12
CA ALA A 580 19.57 2.15 -26.94
C ALA A 580 19.87 3.31 -27.91
N THR A 581 20.94 4.07 -27.68
CA THR A 581 21.42 5.10 -28.62
C THR A 581 22.24 4.52 -29.78
N GLY A 582 22.61 3.22 -29.72
CA GLY A 582 23.39 2.55 -30.77
C GLY A 582 22.58 1.90 -31.90
N ALA A 583 21.24 1.85 -31.79
CA ALA A 583 20.36 1.22 -32.79
C ALA A 583 19.73 2.20 -33.79
N GLY A 584 20.30 3.40 -33.92
CA GLY A 584 20.04 4.33 -35.03
C GLY A 584 21.31 4.48 -35.87
N ARG A 585 21.62 3.48 -36.69
CA ARG A 585 22.50 3.62 -37.85
C ARG A 585 21.77 3.10 -39.07
#